data_AF-A0A2D5GWH7-F1
#
_entry.id   AF-A0A2D5GWH7-F1
#
_cell.length_a   1.000
_cell.length_b   1.000
_cell.length_c   1.000
_cell.angle_alpha   90.00
_cell.angle_beta   90.00
_cell.angle_gamma   90.00
#
_symmetry.space_group_name_H-M   'P 1'
#
loop_
_entity.id
_entity.type
_entity.pdbx_description
1 polymer ?
#
loop_
_entity_poly.entity_id
_entity_poly.type
_entity_poly.pdbx_seq_one_letter_code
_entity_poly.pdbx_strand_id
1 'polypeptide(L)'
;MNQSESNQKPVSRLRWVWRGVGLLVVGGLVWFVVSTMQQGRAIEDLKTEYGMTIYSEPGALISRLPASWQDQIQFYAADAFDLALNDVIFVNGTGKEIGDEELATIGQFKNLKALYLFDTSITDEGLAHIENMRKLERLGLSGTSLSDRGLLHLSEMAKLNELHLGGTEITDTGLRRLNHLSELQVIDLRETAISDTGLASLNGISKLKYLDLSHTRVSDAGLKHLKGLTKLQVLQYDGTKITEAGINDLRESLPELSD
;
A
#
# COMPACT_ATOMS: atom_id res chain seq x y z
N MET A 1 -17.73 60.26 57.50
CA MET A 1 -18.39 59.53 56.40
C MET A 1 -17.80 60.01 55.09
N ASN A 2 -16.90 59.23 54.48
CA ASN A 2 -16.88 59.09 53.02
C ASN A 2 -16.15 57.79 52.65
N GLN A 3 -16.72 57.10 51.67
CA GLN A 3 -16.53 55.67 51.39
C GLN A 3 -15.18 55.38 50.71
N SER A 4 -14.59 54.25 51.07
CA SER A 4 -13.43 53.66 50.40
C SER A 4 -13.88 53.01 49.08
N GLU A 5 -13.52 53.60 47.94
CA GLU A 5 -13.69 52.97 46.63
C GLU A 5 -12.70 51.80 46.47
N SER A 6 -13.24 50.59 46.34
CA SER A 6 -12.49 49.37 46.06
C SER A 6 -12.03 49.34 44.61
N ASN A 7 -10.74 49.54 44.39
CA ASN A 7 -10.08 49.43 43.09
C ASN A 7 -9.88 47.95 42.70
N GLN A 8 -10.93 47.30 42.17
CA GLN A 8 -10.79 45.98 41.55
C GLN A 8 -10.37 46.14 40.08
N LYS A 9 -9.08 45.88 39.80
CA LYS A 9 -8.57 45.75 38.43
C LYS A 9 -9.27 44.58 37.71
N PRO A 10 -9.70 44.74 36.44
CA PRO A 10 -10.31 43.65 35.70
C PRO A 10 -9.25 42.57 35.42
N VAL A 11 -9.37 41.41 36.05
CA VAL A 11 -8.51 40.27 35.76
C VAL A 11 -8.81 39.80 34.34
N SER A 12 -7.86 40.05 33.44
CA SER A 12 -7.99 39.88 32.00
C SER A 12 -8.39 38.44 31.61
N ARG A 13 -9.63 38.24 31.14
CA ARG A 13 -10.10 36.98 30.52
C ARG A 13 -9.16 36.48 29.42
N LEU A 14 -8.43 37.40 28.77
CA LEU A 14 -7.42 37.11 27.75
C LEU A 14 -6.28 36.19 28.25
N ARG A 15 -5.77 36.38 29.48
CA ARG A 15 -4.66 35.55 30.02
C ARG A 15 -5.03 34.07 30.20
N TRP A 16 -6.31 33.77 30.45
CA TRP A 16 -6.79 32.39 30.53
C TRP A 16 -6.90 31.74 29.15
N VAL A 17 -7.31 32.49 28.13
CA VAL A 17 -7.35 32.02 26.74
C VAL A 17 -5.94 31.70 26.24
N TRP A 18 -4.96 32.58 26.45
CA TRP A 18 -3.56 32.32 26.04
C TRP A 18 -2.89 31.18 26.82
N ARG A 19 -3.26 30.96 28.10
CA ARG A 19 -2.80 29.81 28.89
C ARG A 19 -3.45 28.50 28.44
N GLY A 20 -4.74 28.52 28.09
CA GLY A 20 -5.44 27.37 27.51
C GLY A 20 -4.90 27.00 26.13
N VAL A 21 -4.66 27.99 25.26
CA VAL A 21 -4.02 27.80 23.95
C VAL A 21 -2.58 27.30 24.12
N GLY A 22 -1.81 27.85 25.05
CA GLY A 22 -0.45 27.39 25.34
C GLY A 22 -0.38 25.94 25.84
N LEU A 23 -1.28 25.52 26.73
CA LEU A 23 -1.38 24.14 27.20
C LEU A 23 -1.79 23.16 26.09
N LEU A 24 -2.70 23.58 25.19
CA LEU A 24 -3.09 22.77 24.03
C LEU A 24 -1.94 22.63 23.03
N VAL A 25 -1.17 23.69 22.79
CA VAL A 25 0.01 23.65 21.92
C VAL A 25 1.10 22.76 22.50
N VAL A 26 1.39 22.87 23.80
CA VAL A 26 2.38 22.01 24.47
C VAL A 26 1.92 20.56 24.53
N GLY A 27 0.65 20.30 24.86
CA GLY A 27 0.08 18.96 24.87
C GLY A 27 0.10 18.32 23.47
N GLY A 28 -0.23 19.08 22.44
CA GLY A 28 -0.15 18.64 21.04
C GLY A 28 1.29 18.34 20.61
N LEU A 29 2.26 19.17 21.01
CA LEU A 29 3.68 18.95 20.73
C LEU A 29 4.22 17.70 21.44
N VAL A 30 3.90 17.50 22.71
CA VAL A 30 4.34 16.30 23.46
C VAL A 30 3.73 15.04 22.86
N TRP A 31 2.43 15.05 22.56
CA TRP A 31 1.77 13.92 21.91
C TRP A 31 2.39 13.62 20.54
N PHE A 32 2.63 14.65 19.73
CA PHE A 32 3.30 14.52 18.43
C PHE A 32 4.69 13.88 18.58
N VAL A 33 5.54 14.40 19.47
CA VAL A 33 6.90 13.85 19.70
C VAL A 33 6.84 12.39 20.17
N VAL A 34 5.95 12.05 21.09
CA VAL A 34 5.81 10.66 21.58
C VAL A 34 5.35 9.73 20.47
N SER A 35 4.37 10.14 19.67
CA SER A 35 3.86 9.35 18.53
C SER A 35 4.94 9.14 17.47
N THR A 36 5.69 10.18 17.14
CA THR A 36 6.84 10.13 16.22
C THR A 36 7.90 9.18 16.78
N MET A 37 8.26 9.27 18.06
CA MET A 37 9.21 8.32 18.66
C MET A 37 8.73 6.87 18.67
N GLN A 38 7.43 6.61 18.81
CA GLN A 38 6.88 5.25 18.69
C GLN A 38 6.99 4.73 17.26
N GLN A 39 6.66 5.54 16.26
CA GLN A 39 6.81 5.17 14.84
C GLN A 39 8.28 4.90 14.48
N GLY A 40 9.21 5.72 14.96
CA GLY A 40 10.64 5.55 14.72
C GLY A 40 11.16 4.22 15.24
N ARG A 41 10.78 3.84 16.47
CA ARG A 41 11.10 2.54 17.05
C ARG A 41 10.49 1.39 16.28
N ALA A 42 9.20 1.48 15.92
CA ALA A 42 8.58 0.44 15.10
C ALA A 42 9.33 0.25 13.76
N ILE A 43 9.76 1.33 13.09
CA ILE A 43 10.57 1.22 11.87
C ILE A 43 11.92 0.54 12.15
N GLU A 44 12.57 0.86 13.27
CA GLU A 44 13.84 0.25 13.67
C GLU A 44 13.68 -1.23 14.00
N ASP A 45 12.65 -1.61 14.75
CA ASP A 45 12.31 -3.00 15.09
C ASP A 45 12.05 -3.80 13.81
N LEU A 46 11.20 -3.29 12.91
CA LEU A 46 10.92 -3.91 11.60
C LEU A 46 12.19 -4.10 10.75
N LYS A 47 13.15 -3.18 10.81
CA LYS A 47 14.44 -3.30 10.10
C LYS A 47 15.38 -4.31 10.76
N THR A 48 15.52 -4.23 12.08
CA THR A 48 16.58 -4.94 12.83
C THR A 48 16.18 -6.35 13.22
N GLU A 49 14.94 -6.54 13.66
CA GLU A 49 14.41 -7.83 14.11
C GLU A 49 13.93 -8.66 12.92
N TYR A 50 13.21 -8.06 11.98
CA TYR A 50 12.59 -8.76 10.86
C TYR A 50 13.39 -8.64 9.55
N GLY A 51 14.49 -7.88 9.56
CA GLY A 51 15.37 -7.74 8.39
C GLY A 51 14.71 -7.08 7.19
N MET A 52 13.68 -6.23 7.42
CA MET A 52 12.98 -5.55 6.34
C MET A 52 13.79 -4.41 5.73
N THR A 53 13.62 -4.24 4.43
CA THR A 53 14.11 -3.04 3.73
C THR A 53 13.01 -2.00 3.72
N ILE A 54 13.25 -0.85 4.35
CA ILE A 54 12.29 0.26 4.43
C ILE A 54 12.96 1.53 3.90
N TYR A 55 12.36 2.13 2.87
CA TYR A 55 12.75 3.44 2.36
C TYR A 55 11.71 4.49 2.71
N SER A 56 12.18 5.66 3.06
CA SER A 56 11.38 6.81 3.46
C SER A 56 11.85 8.07 2.73
N GLU A 57 10.93 9.00 2.51
CA GLU A 57 11.19 10.31 1.92
C GLU A 57 10.97 11.40 2.98
N PRO A 58 11.64 12.57 2.90
CA PRO A 58 11.36 13.69 3.78
C PRO A 58 9.87 13.99 3.82
N GLY A 59 9.27 13.92 5.02
CA GLY A 59 7.84 14.09 5.17
C GLY A 59 7.35 15.41 4.58
N ALA A 60 6.08 15.47 4.21
CA ALA A 60 5.48 16.69 3.62
C ALA A 60 5.66 17.95 4.49
N LEU A 61 5.90 17.80 5.79
CA LEU A 61 6.22 18.89 6.71
C LEU A 61 7.69 19.31 6.63
N ILE A 62 8.65 18.38 6.63
CA ILE A 62 10.08 18.71 6.53
C ILE A 62 10.37 19.37 5.18
N SER A 63 9.84 18.83 4.09
CA SER A 63 10.06 19.35 2.73
C SER A 63 9.60 20.79 2.52
N ARG A 64 8.70 21.30 3.38
CA ARG A 64 8.22 22.69 3.36
C ARG A 64 9.04 23.64 4.23
N LEU A 65 9.92 23.11 5.08
CA LEU A 65 10.81 23.93 5.89
C LEU A 65 11.95 24.50 5.03
N PRO A 66 12.50 25.68 5.40
CA PRO A 66 13.73 26.17 4.78
C PRO A 66 14.87 25.16 4.90
N ALA A 67 15.75 25.07 3.89
CA ALA A 67 16.88 24.13 3.88
C ALA A 67 17.72 24.18 5.18
N SER A 68 17.98 25.38 5.71
CA SER A 68 18.73 25.54 6.97
C SER A 68 18.04 24.92 8.19
N TRP A 69 16.72 24.79 8.17
CA TRP A 69 15.96 24.13 9.22
C TRP A 69 15.95 22.61 9.03
N GLN A 70 15.95 22.15 7.77
CA GLN A 70 16.10 20.73 7.44
C GLN A 70 17.46 20.22 7.92
N ASP A 71 18.54 20.95 7.63
CA ASP A 71 19.90 20.63 8.06
C ASP A 71 20.02 20.59 9.59
N GLN A 72 19.36 21.53 10.28
CA GLN A 72 19.34 21.55 11.75
C GLN A 72 18.58 20.37 12.33
N ILE A 73 17.42 20.01 11.77
CA ILE A 73 16.67 18.84 12.23
C ILE A 73 17.49 17.57 12.03
N GLN A 74 18.11 17.38 10.86
CA GLN A 74 18.96 16.23 10.60
C GLN A 74 20.17 16.16 11.54
N PHE A 75 20.76 17.30 11.88
CA PHE A 75 21.92 17.35 12.79
C PHE A 75 21.57 17.03 14.25
N TYR A 76 20.36 17.37 14.71
CA TYR A 76 19.94 17.21 16.11
C TYR A 76 18.98 16.04 16.37
N ALA A 77 18.40 15.45 15.34
CA ALA A 77 17.56 14.26 15.47
C ALA A 77 18.43 13.03 15.76
N ALA A 78 18.05 12.24 16.77
CA ALA A 78 18.55 10.86 16.88
C ALA A 78 18.01 10.03 15.70
N ASP A 79 18.72 8.96 15.31
CA ASP A 79 18.36 8.12 14.16
C ASP A 79 16.88 7.69 14.15
N ALA A 80 16.33 7.30 15.31
CA ALA A 80 14.93 6.94 15.46
C ALA A 80 13.95 8.12 15.28
N PHE A 81 14.35 9.35 15.63
CA PHE A 81 13.52 10.54 15.43
C PHE A 81 13.52 10.99 13.96
N ASP A 82 14.66 10.88 13.27
CA ASP A 82 14.76 11.20 11.84
C ASP A 82 13.89 10.24 10.99
N LEU A 83 13.92 8.94 11.30
CA LEU A 83 13.06 7.93 10.66
C LEU A 83 11.58 8.27 10.75
N ALA A 84 11.15 8.84 11.88
CA ALA A 84 9.75 9.10 12.17
C ALA A 84 9.20 10.41 11.58
N LEU A 85 10.08 11.32 11.15
CA LEU A 85 9.66 12.51 10.41
C LEU A 85 9.56 12.24 8.90
N ASN A 86 10.13 11.12 8.44
CA ASN A 86 10.09 10.71 7.05
C ASN A 86 8.82 9.90 6.76
N ASP A 87 8.22 10.17 5.61
CA ASP A 87 7.11 9.38 5.10
C ASP A 87 7.66 8.06 4.58
N VAL A 88 7.33 6.94 5.24
CA VAL A 88 7.65 5.61 4.72
C VAL A 88 6.89 5.38 3.42
N ILE A 89 7.62 5.19 2.32
CA ILE A 89 7.06 5.08 0.96
C ILE A 89 7.21 3.67 0.37
N PHE A 90 8.18 2.90 0.86
CA PHE A 90 8.46 1.55 0.39
C PHE A 90 8.83 0.64 1.56
N VAL A 91 8.22 -0.54 1.61
CA VAL A 91 8.53 -1.61 2.55
C VAL A 91 8.69 -2.91 1.76
N ASN A 92 9.78 -3.62 2.00
CA ASN A 92 10.02 -4.96 1.49
C ASN A 92 10.39 -5.89 2.63
N GLY A 93 9.52 -6.88 2.85
CA GLY A 93 9.67 -7.96 3.81
C GLY A 93 9.61 -9.35 3.16
N THR A 94 9.99 -9.43 1.88
CA THR A 94 9.97 -10.67 1.10
C THR A 94 10.79 -11.78 1.74
N GLY A 95 10.20 -12.98 1.85
CA GLY A 95 10.82 -14.18 2.39
C GLY A 95 11.20 -14.08 3.87
N LYS A 96 10.58 -13.13 4.60
CA LYS A 96 10.78 -12.94 6.04
C LYS A 96 9.64 -13.60 6.82
N GLU A 97 9.90 -13.93 8.07
CA GLU A 97 8.88 -14.39 9.03
C GLU A 97 7.99 -13.21 9.44
N ILE A 98 7.12 -12.78 8.53
CA ILE A 98 6.17 -11.69 8.72
C ILE A 98 4.76 -12.28 8.69
N GLY A 99 4.00 -12.01 9.73
CA GLY A 99 2.59 -12.36 9.86
C GLY A 99 1.70 -11.13 9.96
N ASP A 100 0.43 -11.38 10.30
CA ASP A 100 -0.60 -10.35 10.34
C ASP A 100 -0.32 -9.26 11.39
N GLU A 101 0.38 -9.60 12.47
CA GLU A 101 0.77 -8.65 13.53
C GLU A 101 1.76 -7.60 13.01
N GLU A 102 2.77 -8.03 12.27
CA GLU A 102 3.73 -7.12 11.63
C GLU A 102 3.03 -6.27 10.55
N LEU A 103 2.10 -6.86 9.81
CA LEU A 103 1.29 -6.12 8.82
C LEU A 103 0.38 -5.07 9.47
N ALA A 104 -0.12 -5.32 10.69
CA ALA A 104 -0.83 -4.32 11.48
C ALA A 104 0.05 -3.10 11.78
N THR A 105 1.33 -3.32 12.06
CA THR A 105 2.31 -2.25 12.26
C THR A 105 2.58 -1.50 10.96
N ILE A 106 2.81 -2.21 9.85
CA ILE A 106 3.00 -1.61 8.51
C ILE A 106 1.78 -0.79 8.08
N GLY A 107 0.57 -1.24 8.43
CA GLY A 107 -0.69 -0.55 8.17
C GLY A 107 -0.77 0.87 8.74
N GLN A 108 0.12 1.26 9.66
CA GLN A 108 0.22 2.62 10.19
C GLN A 108 0.87 3.60 9.19
N PHE A 109 1.65 3.13 8.22
CA PHE A 109 2.36 3.96 7.25
C PHE A 109 1.46 4.41 6.10
N LYS A 110 0.57 5.38 6.36
CA LYS A 110 -0.48 5.82 5.41
C LYS A 110 0.04 6.46 4.11
N ASN A 111 1.34 6.73 4.02
CA ASN A 111 2.00 7.31 2.84
C ASN A 111 2.72 6.27 1.96
N LEU A 112 2.61 4.98 2.29
CA LEU A 112 3.23 3.91 1.53
C LEU A 112 2.73 3.87 0.10
N LYS A 113 3.67 3.76 -0.84
CA LYS A 113 3.42 3.60 -2.28
C LYS A 113 3.69 2.17 -2.73
N ALA A 114 4.59 1.46 -2.07
CA ALA A 114 4.95 0.10 -2.45
C ALA A 114 5.16 -0.81 -1.24
N LEU A 115 4.56 -1.99 -1.28
CA LEU A 115 4.64 -3.02 -0.24
C LEU A 115 4.89 -4.38 -0.89
N TYR A 116 6.03 -4.99 -0.60
CA TYR A 116 6.38 -6.34 -1.08
C TYR A 116 6.55 -7.30 0.10
N LEU A 117 5.68 -8.30 0.14
CA LEU A 117 5.56 -9.31 1.20
C LEU A 117 5.48 -10.71 0.59
N PHE A 118 6.25 -10.94 -0.48
CA PHE A 118 6.29 -12.25 -1.13
C PHE A 118 6.78 -13.33 -0.16
N ASP A 119 6.22 -14.53 -0.24
CA ASP A 119 6.63 -15.70 0.55
C ASP A 119 6.61 -15.40 2.07
N THR A 120 5.50 -14.84 2.55
CA THR A 120 5.26 -14.51 3.98
C THR A 120 4.00 -15.22 4.50
N SER A 121 3.80 -15.21 5.82
CA SER A 121 2.66 -15.86 6.49
C SER A 121 1.39 -14.99 6.58
N ILE A 122 1.26 -13.98 5.71
CA ILE A 122 0.08 -13.09 5.68
C ILE A 122 -1.17 -13.86 5.27
N THR A 123 -2.26 -13.59 5.99
CA THR A 123 -3.60 -14.16 5.74
C THR A 123 -4.62 -13.09 5.32
N ASP A 124 -5.85 -13.52 5.09
CA ASP A 124 -6.96 -12.61 4.78
C ASP A 124 -7.20 -11.60 5.93
N GLU A 125 -7.04 -12.04 7.18
CA GLU A 125 -7.16 -11.22 8.38
C GLU A 125 -6.09 -10.13 8.43
N GLY A 126 -4.83 -10.46 8.08
CA GLY A 126 -3.75 -9.47 8.02
C GLY A 126 -4.01 -8.39 6.98
N LEU A 127 -4.58 -8.76 5.83
CA LEU A 127 -4.83 -7.82 4.74
C LEU A 127 -5.85 -6.74 5.12
N ALA A 128 -6.71 -6.98 6.11
CA ALA A 128 -7.62 -5.98 6.65
C ALA A 128 -6.89 -4.76 7.25
N HIS A 129 -5.66 -4.93 7.74
CA HIS A 129 -4.88 -3.84 8.32
C HIS A 129 -4.43 -2.79 7.31
N ILE A 130 -4.40 -3.14 6.02
CA ILE A 130 -3.98 -2.24 4.94
C ILE A 130 -5.13 -1.69 4.10
N GLU A 131 -6.38 -1.97 4.45
CA GLU A 131 -7.56 -1.62 3.63
C GLU A 131 -7.66 -0.12 3.27
N ASN A 132 -7.12 0.75 4.12
CA ASN A 132 -7.21 2.20 3.98
C ASN A 132 -5.96 2.83 3.33
N MET A 133 -5.05 2.04 2.76
CA MET A 133 -3.81 2.52 2.15
C MET A 133 -4.03 3.06 0.72
N ARG A 134 -4.82 4.13 0.62
CA ARG A 134 -5.27 4.76 -0.65
C ARG A 134 -4.15 5.33 -1.54
N LYS A 135 -2.91 5.38 -1.04
CA LYS A 135 -1.73 5.83 -1.78
C LYS A 135 -0.90 4.67 -2.35
N LEU A 136 -1.26 3.43 -2.02
CA LEU A 136 -0.53 2.26 -2.47
C LEU A 136 -0.67 2.11 -3.99
N GLU A 137 0.48 1.94 -4.64
CA GLU A 137 0.64 1.81 -6.08
C GLU A 137 1.11 0.40 -6.45
N ARG A 138 1.95 -0.22 -5.61
CA ARG A 138 2.50 -1.56 -5.86
C ARG A 138 2.32 -2.46 -4.64
N LEU A 139 1.77 -3.65 -4.86
CA LEU A 139 1.50 -4.63 -3.81
C LEU A 139 1.93 -6.03 -4.25
N GLY A 140 2.87 -6.62 -3.52
CA GLY A 140 3.37 -7.98 -3.77
C GLY A 140 2.97 -8.91 -2.63
N LEU A 141 2.16 -9.92 -2.95
CA LEU A 141 1.58 -10.88 -2.01
C LEU A 141 1.70 -12.33 -2.53
N SER A 142 2.53 -12.58 -3.55
CA SER A 142 2.72 -13.94 -4.05
C SER A 142 3.28 -14.85 -2.94
N GLY A 143 2.84 -16.11 -2.87
CA GLY A 143 3.30 -17.06 -1.86
C GLY A 143 2.72 -16.83 -0.46
N THR A 144 1.64 -16.06 -0.32
CA THR A 144 0.92 -15.84 0.95
C THR A 144 -0.31 -16.74 1.08
N SER A 145 -0.89 -16.83 2.28
CA SER A 145 -2.08 -17.64 2.57
C SER A 145 -3.39 -16.88 2.30
N LEU A 146 -3.46 -16.17 1.18
CA LEU A 146 -4.63 -15.37 0.79
C LEU A 146 -5.67 -16.19 0.02
N SER A 147 -6.94 -15.91 0.31
CA SER A 147 -8.10 -16.42 -0.40
C SER A 147 -8.93 -15.29 -1.03
N ASP A 148 -10.01 -15.65 -1.72
CA ASP A 148 -10.95 -14.68 -2.33
C ASP A 148 -11.54 -13.68 -1.32
N ARG A 149 -11.49 -13.97 -0.02
CA ARG A 149 -11.97 -13.09 1.05
C ARG A 149 -11.01 -11.92 1.26
N GLY A 150 -9.69 -12.16 1.28
CA GLY A 150 -8.68 -11.11 1.47
C GLY A 150 -8.82 -9.99 0.45
N LEU A 151 -9.10 -10.31 -0.82
CA LEU A 151 -9.24 -9.31 -1.89
C LEU A 151 -10.37 -8.29 -1.67
N LEU A 152 -11.28 -8.49 -0.71
CA LEU A 152 -12.23 -7.45 -0.28
C LEU A 152 -11.53 -6.18 0.23
N HIS A 153 -10.38 -6.34 0.88
CA HIS A 153 -9.64 -5.24 1.50
C HIS A 153 -8.84 -4.38 0.49
N LEU A 154 -8.74 -4.81 -0.77
CA LEU A 154 -8.06 -4.03 -1.81
C LEU A 154 -8.99 -3.00 -2.50
N SER A 155 -10.27 -2.96 -2.12
CA SER A 155 -11.30 -2.20 -2.85
C SER A 155 -11.11 -0.68 -2.87
N GLU A 156 -10.44 -0.13 -1.86
CA GLU A 156 -10.19 1.33 -1.74
C GLU A 156 -8.84 1.75 -2.35
N MET A 157 -8.05 0.81 -2.89
CA MET A 157 -6.71 1.07 -3.42
C MET A 157 -6.74 1.53 -4.88
N ALA A 158 -7.49 2.60 -5.17
CA ALA A 158 -7.72 3.09 -6.53
C ALA A 158 -6.45 3.51 -7.32
N LYS A 159 -5.29 3.63 -6.65
CA LYS A 159 -4.00 3.94 -7.28
C LYS A 159 -3.15 2.72 -7.61
N LEU A 160 -3.61 1.53 -7.23
CA LEU A 160 -2.85 0.30 -7.42
C LEU A 160 -2.63 0.06 -8.92
N ASN A 161 -1.37 0.01 -9.32
CA ASN A 161 -0.92 -0.22 -10.69
C ASN A 161 -0.17 -1.54 -10.86
N GLU A 162 0.32 -2.14 -9.78
CA GLU A 162 1.02 -3.42 -9.79
C GLU A 162 0.52 -4.29 -8.64
N LEU A 163 0.06 -5.49 -8.97
CA LEU A 163 -0.47 -6.46 -8.01
C LEU A 163 0.05 -7.85 -8.34
N HIS A 164 0.72 -8.47 -7.38
CA HIS A 164 1.21 -9.84 -7.51
C HIS A 164 0.52 -10.76 -6.50
N LEU A 165 -0.12 -11.81 -7.00
CA LEU A 165 -0.92 -12.78 -6.24
C LEU A 165 -0.51 -14.23 -6.57
N GLY A 166 0.68 -14.42 -7.14
CA GLY A 166 1.13 -15.75 -7.56
C GLY A 166 1.16 -16.76 -6.42
N GLY A 167 0.77 -18.01 -6.64
CA GLY A 167 0.85 -19.08 -5.63
C GLY A 167 -0.08 -18.87 -4.42
N THR A 168 -1.17 -18.11 -4.58
CA THR A 168 -2.22 -17.93 -3.56
C THR A 168 -3.45 -18.78 -3.87
N GLU A 169 -4.43 -18.84 -2.96
CA GLU A 169 -5.68 -19.61 -3.13
C GLU A 169 -6.77 -18.83 -3.89
N ILE A 170 -6.39 -17.80 -4.65
CA ILE A 170 -7.33 -16.96 -5.40
C ILE A 170 -8.00 -17.73 -6.55
N THR A 171 -9.30 -17.51 -6.69
CA THR A 171 -10.15 -18.08 -7.74
C THR A 171 -10.82 -16.99 -8.58
N ASP A 172 -11.61 -17.41 -9.58
CA ASP A 172 -12.42 -16.51 -10.40
C ASP A 172 -13.33 -15.59 -9.56
N THR A 173 -13.71 -16.00 -8.34
CA THR A 173 -14.52 -15.18 -7.43
C THR A 173 -13.75 -14.01 -6.85
N GLY A 174 -12.50 -14.23 -6.43
CA GLY A 174 -11.61 -13.18 -5.96
C GLY A 174 -11.25 -12.21 -7.07
N LEU A 175 -10.90 -12.72 -8.27
CA LEU A 175 -10.51 -11.88 -9.40
C LEU A 175 -11.62 -10.90 -9.83
N ARG A 176 -12.89 -11.30 -9.72
CA ARG A 176 -14.04 -10.41 -9.96
C ARG A 176 -14.02 -9.15 -9.10
N ARG A 177 -13.42 -9.20 -7.92
CA ARG A 177 -13.34 -8.06 -6.99
C ARG A 177 -12.38 -6.99 -7.49
N LEU A 178 -11.44 -7.32 -8.37
CA LEU A 178 -10.42 -6.38 -8.83
C LEU A 178 -10.86 -5.52 -10.04
N ASN A 179 -12.07 -5.74 -10.57
CA ASN A 179 -12.55 -5.13 -11.80
C ASN A 179 -12.63 -3.58 -11.79
N HIS A 180 -12.67 -2.97 -10.61
CA HIS A 180 -12.76 -1.52 -10.41
C HIS A 180 -11.38 -0.86 -10.25
N LEU A 181 -10.29 -1.64 -10.14
CA LEU A 181 -8.92 -1.13 -10.05
C LEU A 181 -8.39 -0.76 -11.44
N SER A 182 -8.98 0.29 -12.03
CA SER A 182 -8.73 0.71 -13.41
C SER A 182 -7.30 1.21 -13.69
N GLU A 183 -6.50 1.44 -12.64
CA GLU A 183 -5.10 1.85 -12.74
C GLU A 183 -4.12 0.68 -12.87
N LEU A 184 -4.58 -0.58 -12.71
CA LEU A 184 -3.74 -1.77 -12.82
C LEU A 184 -3.09 -1.88 -14.21
N GLN A 185 -1.77 -2.05 -14.20
CA GLN A 185 -0.90 -2.22 -15.36
C GLN A 185 -0.17 -3.56 -15.33
N VAL A 186 0.09 -4.10 -14.14
CA VAL A 186 0.79 -5.37 -13.94
C VAL A 186 -0.05 -6.23 -13.00
N ILE A 187 -0.38 -7.44 -13.44
CA ILE A 187 -1.07 -8.44 -12.64
C ILE A 187 -0.34 -9.77 -12.79
N ASP A 188 0.15 -10.33 -11.67
CA ASP A 188 0.67 -11.70 -11.59
C ASP A 188 -0.36 -12.60 -10.90
N LEU A 189 -0.87 -13.61 -11.63
CA LEU A 189 -1.81 -14.63 -11.17
C LEU A 189 -1.23 -16.04 -11.31
N ARG A 190 0.10 -16.19 -11.43
CA ARG A 190 0.69 -17.51 -11.64
C ARG A 190 0.33 -18.48 -10.52
N GLU A 191 0.20 -19.76 -10.83
CA GLU A 191 -0.09 -20.81 -9.83
C GLU A 191 -1.37 -20.58 -9.00
N THR A 192 -2.33 -19.81 -9.52
CA THR A 192 -3.66 -19.62 -8.89
C THR A 192 -4.71 -20.54 -9.53
N ALA A 193 -5.91 -20.59 -8.94
CA ALA A 193 -7.01 -21.42 -9.44
C ALA A 193 -7.85 -20.74 -10.54
N ILE A 194 -7.33 -19.70 -11.19
CA ILE A 194 -8.01 -18.93 -12.23
C ILE A 194 -8.30 -19.80 -13.46
N SER A 195 -9.50 -19.64 -14.01
CA SER A 195 -9.99 -20.29 -15.22
C SER A 195 -10.38 -19.29 -16.31
N ASP A 196 -10.82 -19.81 -17.46
CA ASP A 196 -11.37 -19.01 -18.57
C ASP A 196 -12.50 -18.06 -18.11
N THR A 197 -13.28 -18.46 -17.11
CA THR A 197 -14.38 -17.64 -16.56
C THR A 197 -13.85 -16.44 -15.78
N GLY A 198 -12.72 -16.61 -15.08
CA GLY A 198 -12.08 -15.54 -14.30
C GLY A 198 -11.63 -14.38 -15.18
N LEU A 199 -11.07 -14.68 -16.36
CA LEU A 199 -10.54 -13.67 -17.28
C LEU A 199 -11.60 -12.65 -17.75
N ALA A 200 -12.89 -13.00 -17.76
CA ALA A 200 -13.95 -12.06 -18.06
C ALA A 200 -13.99 -10.84 -17.10
N SER A 201 -13.42 -10.99 -15.90
CA SER A 201 -13.34 -9.94 -14.89
C SER A 201 -12.31 -8.86 -15.22
N LEU A 202 -11.35 -9.15 -16.10
CA LEU A 202 -10.27 -8.23 -16.46
C LEU A 202 -10.70 -7.14 -17.44
N ASN A 203 -11.88 -7.25 -18.06
CA ASN A 203 -12.39 -6.30 -19.06
C ASN A 203 -12.42 -4.83 -18.59
N GLY A 204 -12.52 -4.57 -17.27
CA GLY A 204 -12.49 -3.22 -16.70
C GLY A 204 -11.08 -2.62 -16.56
N ILE A 205 -10.04 -3.44 -16.69
CA ILE A 205 -8.64 -3.08 -16.42
C ILE A 205 -7.94 -2.69 -17.72
N SER A 206 -8.48 -1.64 -18.37
CA SER A 206 -8.06 -1.21 -19.71
C SER A 206 -6.60 -0.74 -19.83
N LYS A 207 -5.92 -0.48 -18.70
CA LYS A 207 -4.51 -0.08 -18.64
C LYS A 207 -3.54 -1.26 -18.49
N LEU A 208 -4.03 -2.49 -18.42
CA LEU A 208 -3.20 -3.68 -18.22
C LEU A 208 -2.17 -3.81 -19.34
N LYS A 209 -0.90 -3.99 -18.97
CA LYS A 209 0.26 -4.15 -19.86
C LYS A 209 0.93 -5.50 -19.70
N TYR A 210 0.97 -6.02 -18.48
CA TYR A 210 1.58 -7.30 -18.15
C TYR A 210 0.56 -8.17 -17.41
N LEU A 211 0.38 -9.40 -17.90
CA LEU A 211 -0.46 -10.42 -17.27
C LEU A 211 0.31 -11.75 -17.23
N ASP A 212 0.51 -12.30 -16.04
CA ASP A 212 1.05 -13.65 -15.87
C ASP A 212 -0.07 -14.63 -15.46
N LEU A 213 -0.31 -15.63 -16.32
CA LEU A 213 -1.27 -16.72 -16.14
C LEU A 213 -0.58 -18.07 -16.01
N SER A 214 0.73 -18.10 -15.81
CA SER A 214 1.50 -19.34 -15.79
C SER A 214 0.97 -20.31 -14.73
N HIS A 215 0.88 -21.59 -15.06
CA HIS A 215 0.37 -22.65 -14.19
C HIS A 215 -1.07 -22.43 -13.69
N THR A 216 -1.89 -21.69 -14.44
CA THR A 216 -3.34 -21.57 -14.19
C THR A 216 -4.14 -22.58 -15.02
N ARG A 217 -5.48 -22.54 -14.92
CA ARG A 217 -6.40 -23.45 -15.64
C ARG A 217 -6.94 -22.85 -16.95
N VAL A 218 -6.37 -21.74 -17.40
CA VAL A 218 -6.79 -21.03 -18.60
C VAL A 218 -6.49 -21.84 -19.87
N SER A 219 -7.38 -21.73 -20.85
CA SER A 219 -7.28 -22.30 -22.19
C SER A 219 -7.55 -21.22 -23.25
N ASP A 220 -7.45 -21.60 -24.53
CA ASP A 220 -7.80 -20.73 -25.67
C ASP A 220 -9.19 -20.09 -25.53
N ALA A 221 -10.15 -20.78 -24.89
CA ALA A 221 -11.50 -20.27 -24.69
C ALA A 221 -11.56 -19.03 -23.80
N GLY A 222 -10.58 -18.85 -22.89
CA GLY A 222 -10.45 -17.69 -22.03
C GLY A 222 -9.90 -16.46 -22.74
N LEU A 223 -9.03 -16.64 -23.75
CA LEU A 223 -8.34 -15.55 -24.44
C LEU A 223 -9.28 -14.56 -25.14
N LYS A 224 -10.49 -14.99 -25.51
CA LYS A 224 -11.53 -14.10 -26.05
C LYS A 224 -11.84 -12.92 -25.13
N HIS A 225 -11.65 -13.07 -23.82
CA HIS A 225 -11.87 -12.02 -22.83
C HIS A 225 -10.73 -11.01 -22.75
N LEU A 226 -9.56 -11.31 -23.34
CA LEU A 226 -8.41 -10.42 -23.35
C LEU A 226 -8.35 -9.52 -24.59
N LYS A 227 -9.14 -9.81 -25.65
CA LYS A 227 -9.15 -9.05 -26.91
C LYS A 227 -9.41 -7.55 -26.74
N GLY A 228 -10.13 -7.15 -25.68
CA GLY A 228 -10.39 -5.74 -25.35
C GLY A 228 -9.26 -5.00 -24.64
N LEU A 229 -8.24 -5.72 -24.16
CA LEU A 229 -7.11 -5.16 -23.40
C LEU A 229 -6.04 -4.63 -24.35
N THR A 230 -6.39 -3.59 -25.12
CA THR A 230 -5.55 -2.98 -26.17
C THR A 230 -4.18 -2.45 -25.71
N LYS A 231 -3.94 -2.40 -24.40
CA LYS A 231 -2.65 -1.99 -23.81
C LYS A 231 -1.79 -3.18 -23.37
N LEU A 232 -2.30 -4.41 -23.45
CA LEU A 232 -1.58 -5.61 -23.06
C LEU A 232 -0.40 -5.83 -24.01
N GLN A 233 0.79 -5.91 -23.44
CA GLN A 233 2.07 -6.02 -24.15
C GLN A 233 2.75 -7.34 -23.85
N VAL A 234 2.57 -7.91 -22.66
CA VAL A 234 3.20 -9.15 -22.25
C VAL A 234 2.14 -10.06 -21.63
N LEU A 235 2.05 -11.28 -22.16
CA LEU A 235 1.24 -12.36 -21.61
C LEU A 235 2.14 -13.56 -21.34
N GLN A 236 2.29 -13.96 -20.07
CA GLN A 236 2.94 -15.22 -19.71
C GLN A 236 1.88 -16.28 -19.46
N TYR A 237 2.07 -17.49 -20.00
CA TYR A 237 1.06 -18.54 -19.98
C TYR A 237 1.66 -19.95 -19.90
N ASP A 238 2.89 -20.07 -19.41
CA ASP A 238 3.58 -21.35 -19.28
C ASP A 238 2.79 -22.32 -18.40
N GLY A 239 2.69 -23.59 -18.80
CA GLY A 239 1.96 -24.59 -18.02
C GLY A 239 0.43 -24.41 -18.00
N THR A 240 -0.15 -23.65 -18.93
CA THR A 240 -1.60 -23.55 -19.16
C THR A 240 -2.06 -24.49 -20.28
N LYS A 241 -3.35 -24.41 -20.67
CA LYS A 241 -3.91 -25.09 -21.84
C LYS A 241 -4.04 -24.16 -23.06
N ILE A 242 -3.36 -23.01 -23.03
CA ILE A 242 -3.31 -22.10 -24.16
C ILE A 242 -2.39 -22.69 -25.23
N THR A 243 -2.84 -22.67 -26.48
CA THR A 243 -2.11 -23.15 -27.64
C THR A 243 -1.59 -21.99 -28.48
N GLU A 244 -0.64 -22.27 -29.35
CA GLU A 244 -0.15 -21.31 -30.35
C GLU A 244 -1.29 -20.77 -31.22
N ALA A 245 -2.31 -21.59 -31.54
CA ALA A 245 -3.48 -21.16 -32.29
C ALA A 245 -4.30 -20.11 -31.53
N GLY A 246 -4.50 -20.30 -30.22
CA GLY A 246 -5.19 -19.33 -29.37
C GLY A 246 -4.45 -18.00 -29.27
N ILE A 247 -3.12 -18.03 -29.12
CA ILE A 247 -2.31 -16.81 -29.10
C ILE A 247 -2.34 -16.10 -30.46
N ASN A 248 -2.28 -16.84 -31.57
CA ASN A 248 -2.37 -16.24 -32.90
C ASN A 248 -3.73 -15.54 -33.12
N ASP A 249 -4.84 -16.13 -32.69
CA ASP A 249 -6.17 -15.47 -32.70
C ASP A 249 -6.21 -14.23 -31.78
N LEU A 250 -5.53 -14.26 -30.64
CA LEU A 250 -5.42 -13.10 -29.76
C LEU A 250 -4.60 -11.96 -30.41
N ARG A 251 -3.51 -12.28 -31.10
CA ARG A 251 -2.65 -11.33 -31.82
C ARG A 251 -3.35 -10.61 -32.97
N GLU A 252 -4.36 -11.21 -33.58
CA GLU A 252 -5.21 -10.50 -34.55
C GLU A 252 -5.88 -9.26 -33.93
N SER A 253 -6.17 -9.29 -32.62
CA SER A 253 -6.71 -8.16 -31.86
C SER A 253 -5.63 -7.33 -31.16
N LEU A 254 -4.50 -7.95 -30.79
CA LEU A 254 -3.40 -7.35 -30.02
C LEU A 254 -2.05 -7.57 -30.73
N PRO A 255 -1.74 -6.81 -31.80
CA PRO A 255 -0.55 -7.08 -32.63
C PRO A 255 0.78 -6.82 -31.93
N GLU A 256 0.80 -6.00 -30.88
CA GLU A 256 1.99 -5.66 -30.08
C GLU A 256 2.24 -6.66 -28.92
N LEU A 257 1.48 -7.77 -28.87
CA LEU A 257 1.57 -8.76 -27.80
C LEU A 257 2.84 -9.62 -27.94
N SER A 258 3.74 -9.46 -26.97
CA SER A 258 4.81 -10.39 -26.65
C SER A 258 4.26 -11.51 -25.76
N ASP A 259 4.73 -12.73 -26.01
CA ASP A 259 4.30 -13.95 -25.36
C ASP A 259 5.54 -14.76 -24.88
#